data_AF-A0A925WUG9-F1
#
_entry.id   AF-A0A925WUG9-F1
#
_cell.length_a   1.000
_cell.length_b   1.000
_cell.length_c   1.000
_cell.angle_alpha   90.00
_cell.angle_beta   90.00
_cell.angle_gamma   90.00
#
_symmetry.space_group_name_H-M   'P 1'
#
loop_
_entity.id
_entity.type
_entity.pdbx_description
1 polymer ?
#
loop_
_entity_poly.entity_id
_entity_poly.type
_entity_poly.pdbx_seq_one_letter_code
_entity_poly.pdbx_strand_id
1 'polypeptide(L)' 'MNHETNAVQIFDTTLRDGEQSPGAALNIEEKLEIAR' A
#
# COMPACT_ATOMS: atom_id res chain seq x y z
N MET A 1 12.80 27.30 -17.54
CA MET A 1 13.06 26.88 -16.14
C MET A 1 12.33 25.56 -15.96
N ASN A 2 13.04 24.45 -16.01
CA ASN A 2 12.45 23.13 -15.79
C ASN A 2 12.18 23.02 -14.30
N HIS A 3 10.92 23.21 -13.91
CA HIS A 3 10.47 22.82 -12.58
C HIS A 3 10.32 21.30 -12.59
N GLU A 4 11.44 20.61 -12.44
CA GLU A 4 11.42 19.23 -11.96
C GLU A 4 10.83 19.29 -10.55
N THR A 5 9.57 18.89 -10.41
CA THR A 5 8.94 18.79 -9.10
C THR A 5 9.71 17.75 -8.31
N ASN A 6 10.23 18.11 -7.13
CA ASN A 6 10.80 17.17 -6.15
C ASN A 6 9.70 16.29 -5.52
N ALA A 7 8.78 15.78 -6.33
CA ALA A 7 7.65 14.98 -5.90
C ALA A 7 8.12 13.53 -5.76
N VAL A 8 7.95 12.98 -4.56
CA VAL A 8 8.17 11.56 -4.29
C VAL A 8 6.84 10.84 -4.49
N GLN A 9 6.84 9.79 -5.32
CA GLN A 9 5.69 8.91 -5.49
C GLN A 9 5.85 7.73 -4.53
N ILE A 10 4.80 7.46 -3.76
CA ILE A 10 4.75 6.31 -2.85
C ILE A 10 3.70 5.35 -3.39
N PHE A 11 4.10 4.09 -3.59
CA PHE A 11 3.19 3.01 -3.90
C PHE A 11 2.91 2.25 -2.61
N ASP A 12 1.66 2.28 -2.18
CA ASP A 12 1.22 1.51 -1.03
C ASP A 12 1.08 0.03 -1.43
N THR A 13 1.91 -0.84 -0.87
CA THR A 13 1.89 -2.28 -1.12
C THR A 13 1.22 -3.07 0.02
N THR A 14 0.58 -2.39 0.99
CA THR A 14 0.06 -2.98 2.23
C THR A 14 -0.86 -4.17 1.98
N LEU A 15 -1.76 -4.08 1.00
CA LEU A 15 -2.71 -5.15 0.71
C LEU A 15 -2.08 -6.42 0.13
N ARG A 16 -0.86 -6.34 -0.41
CA ARG A 16 -0.11 -7.44 -1.01
C ARG A 16 1.03 -7.91 -0.10
N ASP A 17 1.90 -7.01 0.31
CA ASP A 17 3.10 -7.35 1.09
C ASP A 17 2.73 -7.61 2.55
N GLY A 18 1.69 -6.92 3.05
CA GLY A 18 1.14 -7.15 4.38
C GLY A 18 0.58 -8.57 4.50
N GLU A 19 -0.22 -9.05 3.55
CA GLU A 19 -0.78 -10.41 3.60
C GLU A 19 0.24 -11.54 3.35
N GLN A 20 1.43 -11.23 2.85
CA GLN A 20 2.51 -12.21 2.67
C GLN A 20 3.49 -12.22 3.86
N SER A 21 3.36 -11.28 4.80
CA SER A 21 4.19 -11.24 5.99
C SER A 21 3.83 -12.40 6.94
N PRO A 22 4.81 -13.05 7.60
CA PRO A 22 4.52 -14.17 8.50
C PRO A 22 3.52 -13.78 9.60
N GLY A 23 2.43 -14.55 9.70
CA GLY A 23 1.39 -14.30 10.70
C GLY A 23 0.41 -13.18 10.35
N ALA A 24 0.54 -12.54 9.20
CA ALA A 24 -0.44 -11.62 8.66
C ALA A 24 -1.20 -12.29 7.51
N ALA A 25 -2.47 -12.61 7.73
CA ALA A 25 -3.35 -13.18 6.72
C ALA A 25 -4.62 -12.34 6.69
N LEU A 26 -4.76 -11.50 5.67
CA LEU A 26 -5.89 -10.58 5.54
C LEU A 26 -7.04 -11.27 4.79
N ASN A 27 -8.24 -11.26 5.36
CA ASN A 27 -9.44 -11.62 4.63
C ASN A 27 -9.92 -10.47 3.72
N ILE A 28 -10.92 -10.74 2.89
CA ILE A 28 -11.40 -9.75 1.90
C ILE A 28 -12.00 -8.53 2.61
N GLU A 29 -12.73 -8.73 3.70
CA GLU A 29 -13.36 -7.66 4.46
C GLU A 29 -12.32 -6.72 5.08
N GLU A 30 -11.25 -7.27 5.68
CA GLU A 30 -10.12 -6.52 6.24
C GLU A 30 -9.39 -5.72 5.16
N LYS A 31 -9.16 -6.32 3.98
CA LYS A 31 -8.56 -5.61 2.84
C LYS A 31 -9.42 -4.42 2.41
N LEU A 32 -10.74 -4.60 2.37
CA LEU A 32 -11.68 -3.52 2.04
C LEU A 32 -11.74 -2.44 3.12
N GLU A 33 -11.52 -2.78 4.38
CA GLU A 33 -11.42 -1.82 5.48
C GLU A 33 -10.14 -0.99 5.40
N ILE A 34 -8.99 -1.62 5.13
CA ILE A 34 -7.70 -0.93 4.96
C ILE A 34 -7.69 -0.03 3.72
N ALA A 35 -8.41 -0.41 2.67
CA ALA A 35 -8.47 0.33 1.40
C ALA A 35 -9.39 1.56 1.40
N ARG A 36 -10.24 1.74 2.42
CA ARG A 36 -11.16 2.88 2.55
C ARG A 36 -10.45 4.12 3.09
#